data_AF-A0A9D6FYJ1-F1
#
_entry.id   AF-A0A9D6FYJ1-F1
#
_cell.length_a   1.000
_cell.length_b   1.000
_cell.length_c   1.000
_cell.angle_alpha   90.00
_cell.angle_beta   90.00
_cell.angle_gamma   90.00
#
_symmetry.space_group_name_H-M   'P 1'
#
loop_
_entity.id
_entity.type
_entity.pdbx_description
1 polymer ?
#
loop_
_entity_poly.entity_id
_entity_poly.type
_entity_poly.pdbx_seq_one_letter_code
_entity_poly.pdbx_strand_id
1 'polypeptide(L)'
;ILVEGASSDDQKLGAVSAIDFWRRKKSIDEDLIVIAADNYIEFDLADMIAKFNGRNTLIAVHDVGDKERACEIGKACRLGLVILEGNRVVRLDEKPQQATSSVIATGIYMLPSRIFPLLSQYCSEKRRDNLGSFINFLLDKEEVQAYPFTQVWADIGDEIAKGELSI
;
A
#
# COMPACT_ATOMS: atom_id res chain seq x y z
N ILE A 1 -11.44 -0.71 -17.82
CA ILE A 1 -11.84 -1.52 -16.64
C ILE A 1 -11.55 -2.98 -16.95
N LEU A 2 -10.78 -3.65 -16.10
CA LEU A 2 -10.45 -5.08 -16.20
C LEU A 2 -11.14 -5.78 -15.03
N VAL A 3 -11.86 -6.88 -15.30
CA VAL A 3 -12.65 -7.58 -14.28
C VAL A 3 -12.16 -9.02 -14.18
N GLU A 4 -11.78 -9.44 -12.97
CA GLU A 4 -11.39 -10.81 -12.68
C GLU A 4 -12.59 -11.76 -12.81
N GLY A 5 -12.38 -12.91 -13.44
CA GLY A 5 -13.41 -13.95 -13.57
C GLY A 5 -13.51 -14.82 -12.33
N ALA A 6 -13.70 -14.23 -11.14
CA ALA A 6 -13.87 -14.96 -9.89
C ALA A 6 -15.36 -15.02 -9.52
N SER A 7 -15.87 -16.22 -9.25
CA SER A 7 -17.26 -16.43 -8.83
C SER A 7 -17.40 -16.63 -7.31
N SER A 8 -16.29 -16.78 -6.60
CA SER A 8 -16.22 -16.92 -5.14
C SER A 8 -14.88 -16.38 -4.60
N ASP A 9 -14.80 -16.11 -3.29
CA ASP A 9 -13.58 -15.58 -2.65
C ASP A 9 -12.37 -16.51 -2.81
N ASP A 10 -12.58 -17.83 -2.74
CA ASP A 10 -11.50 -18.82 -2.92
C ASP A 10 -10.93 -18.86 -4.35
N GLN A 11 -11.61 -18.23 -5.31
CA GLN A 11 -11.16 -18.12 -6.70
C GLN A 11 -10.41 -16.81 -6.99
N LYS A 12 -10.36 -15.87 -6.03
CA LYS A 12 -9.64 -14.61 -6.18
C LYS A 12 -8.14 -14.86 -6.18
N LEU A 13 -7.42 -14.25 -7.11
CA LEU A 13 -5.97 -14.33 -7.16
C LEU A 13 -5.31 -13.66 -5.94
N GLY A 14 -5.97 -12.66 -5.35
CA GLY A 14 -5.40 -11.75 -4.36
C GLY A 14 -4.94 -10.44 -5.01
N ALA A 15 -4.76 -9.39 -4.19
CA ALA A 15 -4.59 -8.02 -4.71
C ALA A 15 -3.31 -7.86 -5.54
N VAL A 16 -2.19 -8.41 -5.06
CA VAL A 16 -0.88 -8.31 -5.70
C VAL A 16 -0.82 -9.23 -6.91
N SER A 17 -1.34 -10.46 -6.81
CA SER A 17 -1.38 -11.38 -7.95
C SER A 17 -2.31 -10.90 -9.06
N ALA A 18 -3.39 -10.18 -8.73
CA ALA A 18 -4.25 -9.56 -9.74
C ALA A 18 -3.49 -8.48 -10.54
N ILE A 19 -2.66 -7.66 -9.87
CA ILE A 19 -1.80 -6.67 -10.55
C ILE A 19 -0.86 -7.39 -11.52
N ASP A 20 -0.11 -8.40 -11.05
CA ASP A 20 0.83 -9.14 -11.89
C ASP A 20 0.15 -9.90 -13.05
N PHE A 21 -1.02 -10.49 -12.79
CA PHE A 21 -1.82 -11.17 -13.81
C PHE A 21 -2.25 -10.22 -14.93
N TRP A 22 -2.88 -9.09 -14.58
CA TRP A 22 -3.39 -8.15 -15.57
C TRP A 22 -2.27 -7.45 -16.33
N ARG A 23 -1.20 -7.09 -15.63
CA ARG A 23 0.02 -6.56 -16.23
C ARG A 23 0.54 -7.47 -17.33
N ARG A 24 0.75 -8.76 -17.02
CA ARG A 24 1.22 -9.76 -18.01
C ARG A 24 0.22 -10.00 -19.13
N LYS A 25 -1.07 -10.12 -18.81
CA LYS A 25 -2.13 -10.39 -19.78
C LYS A 25 -2.38 -9.24 -20.76
N LYS A 26 -2.07 -8.00 -20.35
CA LYS A 26 -2.24 -6.79 -21.16
C LYS A 26 -0.93 -6.19 -21.65
N SER A 27 0.20 -6.81 -21.33
CA SER A 27 1.54 -6.32 -21.69
C SER A 27 1.74 -4.87 -21.25
N ILE A 28 1.36 -4.59 -20.00
CA ILE A 28 1.57 -3.28 -19.36
C ILE A 28 3.00 -3.31 -18.81
N ASP A 29 3.86 -2.50 -19.40
CA ASP A 29 5.29 -2.45 -19.07
C ASP A 29 5.72 -1.04 -18.60
N GLU A 30 4.76 -0.12 -18.45
CA GLU A 30 4.91 1.21 -17.88
C GLU A 30 4.82 1.20 -16.35
N ASP A 31 5.33 2.25 -15.71
CA ASP A 31 5.20 2.44 -14.26
C ASP A 31 3.73 2.53 -13.83
N LEU A 32 3.42 1.96 -12.67
CA LEU A 32 2.04 1.84 -12.18
C LEU A 32 1.78 2.73 -10.99
N ILE A 33 0.58 3.32 -10.95
CA ILE A 33 -0.03 3.77 -9.70
C ILE A 33 -1.04 2.71 -9.23
N VAL A 34 -0.94 2.31 -7.98
CA VAL A 34 -1.79 1.32 -7.34
C VAL A 34 -2.49 1.99 -6.17
N ILE A 35 -3.82 1.98 -6.17
CA ILE A 35 -4.65 2.59 -5.12
C ILE A 35 -5.65 1.52 -4.67
N ALA A 36 -5.63 1.16 -3.39
CA ALA A 36 -6.71 0.36 -2.81
C ALA A 36 -8.02 1.18 -2.83
N ALA A 37 -9.08 0.59 -3.37
CA ALA A 37 -10.28 1.33 -3.79
C ALA A 37 -11.15 1.85 -2.63
N ASP A 38 -10.85 1.44 -1.40
CA ASP A 38 -11.47 1.86 -0.14
C ASP A 38 -10.82 3.12 0.47
N ASN A 39 -9.85 3.73 -0.22
CA ASN A 39 -9.19 4.95 0.25
C ASN A 39 -9.99 6.21 -0.11
N TYR A 40 -10.35 7.01 0.90
CA TYR A 40 -10.68 8.43 0.74
C TYR A 40 -9.44 9.27 1.05
N ILE A 41 -9.08 10.18 0.13
CA ILE A 41 -7.87 11.00 0.22
C ILE A 41 -8.15 12.47 -0.13
N GLU A 42 -7.51 13.38 0.60
CA GLU A 42 -7.53 14.83 0.30
C GLU A 42 -6.16 15.39 -0.09
N PHE A 43 -5.11 14.56 -0.14
CA PHE A 43 -3.81 15.00 -0.68
C PHE A 43 -3.85 15.10 -2.21
N ASP A 44 -2.99 15.96 -2.77
CA ASP A 44 -2.86 16.10 -4.21
C ASP A 44 -2.09 14.93 -4.84
N LEU A 45 -2.79 14.08 -5.59
CA LEU A 45 -2.20 12.96 -6.29
C LEU A 45 -1.16 13.40 -7.34
N ALA A 46 -1.33 14.59 -7.93
CA ALA A 46 -0.38 15.13 -8.89
C ALA A 46 0.96 15.49 -8.23
N ASP A 47 0.96 15.98 -6.98
CA ASP A 47 2.19 16.21 -6.23
C ASP A 47 2.91 14.88 -5.93
N MET A 48 2.17 13.85 -5.50
CA MET A 48 2.75 12.51 -5.31
C MET A 48 3.40 11.99 -6.61
N ILE A 49 2.70 12.12 -7.75
CA ILE A 49 3.24 11.71 -9.06
C ILE A 49 4.50 12.51 -9.41
N ALA A 50 4.54 13.81 -9.12
CA ALA A 50 5.70 14.66 -9.37
C ALA A 50 6.92 14.30 -8.48
N LYS A 51 6.70 13.70 -7.31
CA LYS A 51 7.77 13.21 -6.42
C LYS A 51 8.30 11.83 -6.80
N PHE A 52 7.59 11.09 -7.64
CA PHE A 52 8.03 9.77 -8.07
C PHE A 52 9.23 9.88 -9.03
N ASN A 53 10.33 9.24 -8.65
CA ASN A 53 11.59 9.36 -9.38
C ASN A 53 11.76 8.35 -10.53
N GLY A 54 10.74 7.51 -10.80
CA GLY A 54 10.80 6.43 -11.80
C GLY A 54 11.77 5.30 -11.47
N ARG A 55 12.44 5.37 -10.31
CA ARG A 55 13.45 4.42 -9.88
C ARG A 55 13.00 3.66 -8.66
N ASN A 56 12.59 4.31 -7.57
CA ASN A 56 12.25 3.65 -6.32
C ASN A 56 10.74 3.53 -6.18
N THR A 57 10.27 2.40 -5.63
CA THR A 57 8.88 2.30 -5.19
C THR A 57 8.58 3.44 -4.22
N LEU A 58 7.49 4.18 -4.47
CA LEU A 58 7.04 5.28 -3.61
C LEU A 58 5.71 4.89 -2.98
N ILE A 59 5.60 4.98 -1.65
CA ILE A 59 4.38 4.65 -0.92
C ILE A 59 3.81 5.91 -0.26
N ALA A 60 2.52 6.18 -0.39
CA ALA A 60 1.89 7.28 0.34
C ALA A 60 1.67 6.86 1.79
N VAL A 61 2.12 7.69 2.73
CA VAL A 61 2.00 7.42 4.15
C VAL A 61 1.36 8.59 4.88
N HIS A 62 0.41 8.29 5.75
CA HIS A 62 -0.30 9.29 6.52
C HIS A 62 0.39 9.46 7.87
N ASP A 63 0.94 10.64 8.14
CA ASP A 63 1.51 10.96 9.46
C ASP A 63 0.45 11.65 10.33
N VAL A 64 -0.05 10.92 11.32
CA VAL A 64 -1.05 11.48 12.25
C VAL A 64 -0.41 12.31 13.37
N GLY A 65 0.92 12.42 13.40
CA GLY A 65 1.68 13.21 14.39
C GLY A 65 1.66 12.66 15.81
N ASP A 66 0.83 11.65 16.09
CA ASP A 66 0.62 11.06 17.41
C ASP A 66 0.70 9.53 17.31
N LYS A 67 1.64 8.93 18.05
CA LYS A 67 1.89 7.49 18.05
C LYS A 67 0.73 6.70 18.67
N GLU A 68 0.09 7.23 19.71
CA GLU A 68 -1.03 6.56 20.37
C GLU A 68 -2.23 6.55 19.43
N ARG A 69 -2.53 7.69 18.80
CA ARG A 69 -3.55 7.78 17.76
C ARG A 69 -3.24 6.88 16.56
N ALA A 70 -1.99 6.81 16.10
CA ALA A 70 -1.59 5.91 15.02
C ALA A 70 -1.76 4.44 15.39
N CYS A 71 -1.52 4.09 16.66
CA CYS A 71 -1.75 2.75 17.18
C CYS A 71 -3.23 2.42 17.23
N GLU A 72 -4.07 3.35 17.68
CA GLU A 72 -5.52 3.18 17.71
C GLU A 72 -6.06 3.00 16.30
N ILE A 73 -5.69 3.87 15.36
CA ILE A 73 -6.08 3.76 13.95
C ILE A 73 -5.48 2.48 13.33
N GLY A 74 -4.18 2.21 13.52
CA GLY A 74 -3.52 1.02 12.97
C GLY A 74 -4.10 -0.30 13.50
N LYS A 75 -4.48 -0.36 14.78
CA LYS A 75 -5.13 -1.52 15.38
C LYS A 75 -6.59 -1.64 14.97
N ALA A 76 -7.34 -0.54 15.04
CA ALA A 76 -8.76 -0.51 14.67
C ALA A 76 -8.93 -0.85 13.19
N CYS A 77 -8.13 -0.19 12.34
CA CYS A 77 -8.18 -0.33 10.89
C CYS A 77 -7.33 -1.47 10.34
N ARG A 78 -6.62 -2.23 11.20
CA ARG A 78 -5.79 -3.38 10.78
C ARG A 78 -4.73 -2.99 9.72
N LEU A 79 -4.16 -1.79 9.85
CA LEU A 79 -3.21 -1.21 8.90
C LEU A 79 -1.75 -1.50 9.28
N GLY A 80 -0.83 -1.15 8.38
CA GLY A 80 0.61 -1.18 8.63
C GLY A 80 1.12 0.14 9.21
N LEU A 81 2.03 0.07 10.18
CA LEU A 81 2.82 1.22 10.65
C LEU A 81 4.18 1.25 9.96
N VAL A 82 4.64 2.42 9.58
CA VAL A 82 5.87 2.62 8.82
C VAL A 82 6.90 3.38 9.64
N ILE A 83 8.14 2.90 9.67
CA ILE A 83 9.26 3.65 10.24
C ILE A 83 10.08 4.25 9.10
N LEU A 84 10.39 5.54 9.22
CA LEU A 84 11.10 6.32 8.22
C LEU A 84 12.48 6.77 8.72
N GLU A 85 13.46 6.78 7.82
CA GLU A 85 14.72 7.51 7.95
C GLU A 85 14.79 8.55 6.82
N GLY A 86 14.45 9.81 7.13
CA GLY A 86 14.17 10.81 6.09
C GLY A 86 12.95 10.38 5.28
N ASN A 87 13.10 10.24 3.97
CA ASN A 87 12.05 9.73 3.08
C ASN A 87 12.15 8.22 2.82
N ARG A 88 13.16 7.54 3.37
CA ARG A 88 13.34 6.11 3.16
C ARG A 88 12.49 5.31 4.14
N VAL A 89 11.75 4.34 3.63
CA VAL A 89 11.06 3.34 4.46
C VAL A 89 12.08 2.31 4.92
N VAL A 90 12.24 2.16 6.23
CA VAL A 90 13.18 1.18 6.80
C VAL A 90 12.48 -0.03 7.40
N ARG A 91 11.19 0.09 7.73
CA ARG A 91 10.40 -1.00 8.29
C ARG A 91 8.91 -0.73 8.10
N LEU A 92 8.15 -1.78 7.81
CA LEU A 92 6.69 -1.79 7.80
C LEU A 92 6.18 -2.91 8.71
N ASP A 93 5.57 -2.52 9.83
CA ASP A 93 4.96 -3.44 10.77
C ASP A 93 3.48 -3.62 10.43
N GLU A 94 3.07 -4.79 9.96
CA GLU A 94 1.65 -5.10 9.77
C GLU A 94 0.97 -5.39 11.10
N LYS A 95 -0.07 -4.61 11.44
CA LYS A 95 -0.94 -4.85 12.61
C LYS A 95 -0.15 -5.02 13.93
N PRO A 96 0.75 -4.08 14.28
CA PRO A 96 1.58 -4.25 15.46
C PRO A 96 0.74 -4.16 16.74
N GLN A 97 1.07 -4.99 17.74
CA GLN A 97 0.40 -4.93 19.05
C GLN A 97 0.74 -3.65 19.84
N GLN A 98 1.81 -2.95 19.49
CA GLN A 98 2.26 -1.71 20.11
C GLN A 98 2.66 -0.70 19.03
N ALA A 99 2.51 0.59 19.33
CA ALA A 99 2.84 1.66 18.40
C ALA A 99 4.34 1.72 18.16
N THR A 100 4.79 1.45 16.93
CA THR A 100 6.20 1.61 16.55
C THR A 100 6.47 2.96 15.87
N SER A 101 5.42 3.61 15.36
CA SER A 101 5.48 4.88 14.61
C SER A 101 4.14 5.64 14.66
N SER A 102 4.16 6.94 14.34
CA SER A 102 2.94 7.75 14.06
C SER A 102 2.50 7.66 12.60
N VAL A 103 3.24 6.95 11.76
CA VAL A 103 3.09 6.96 10.30
C VAL A 103 2.39 5.68 9.84
N ILE A 104 1.32 5.83 9.07
CA ILE A 104 0.43 4.76 8.61
C ILE A 104 0.62 4.52 7.12
N ALA A 105 0.72 3.24 6.72
CA ALA A 105 0.69 2.83 5.31
C ALA A 105 -0.76 2.83 4.79
N THR A 106 -1.00 3.49 3.65
CA THR A 106 -2.36 3.76 3.15
C THR A 106 -2.88 2.74 2.13
N GLY A 107 -2.01 1.94 1.51
CA GLY A 107 -2.41 1.12 0.35
C GLY A 107 -2.27 1.83 -1.00
N ILE A 108 -1.62 3.00 -1.03
CA ILE A 108 -1.38 3.80 -2.23
C ILE A 108 0.11 3.78 -2.57
N TYR A 109 0.43 3.33 -3.79
CA TYR A 109 1.80 3.09 -4.23
C TYR A 109 2.04 3.55 -5.66
N MET A 110 3.28 3.94 -5.95
CA MET A 110 3.82 4.04 -7.29
C MET A 110 4.93 3.00 -7.47
N LEU A 111 4.75 2.12 -8.44
CA LEU A 111 5.61 0.97 -8.70
C LEU A 111 6.36 1.20 -10.02
N PRO A 112 7.69 1.34 -10.00
CA PRO A 112 8.45 1.46 -11.23
C PRO A 112 8.50 0.11 -11.94
N SER A 113 8.33 0.11 -13.25
CA SER A 113 8.36 -1.06 -14.14
C SER A 113 9.54 -2.00 -13.90
N ARG A 114 10.71 -1.47 -13.49
CA ARG A 114 11.88 -2.28 -13.13
C ARG A 114 11.65 -3.27 -11.99
N ILE A 115 10.62 -3.10 -11.16
CA ILE A 115 10.28 -4.00 -10.05
C ILE A 115 9.34 -5.12 -10.47
N PHE A 116 8.86 -5.14 -11.72
CA PHE A 116 7.98 -6.22 -12.20
C PHE A 116 8.56 -7.62 -12.09
N PRO A 117 9.88 -7.86 -12.28
CA PRO A 117 10.47 -9.17 -11.97
C PRO A 117 10.30 -9.56 -10.50
N LEU A 118 10.45 -8.61 -9.57
CA LEU A 118 10.24 -8.82 -8.14
C LEU A 118 8.76 -9.07 -7.82
N LEU A 119 7.85 -8.35 -8.47
CA LEU A 119 6.41 -8.57 -8.38
C LEU A 119 6.03 -10.01 -8.82
N SER A 120 6.49 -10.44 -10.00
CA SER A 120 6.24 -11.80 -10.49
C SER A 120 6.89 -12.86 -9.59
N GLN A 121 8.10 -12.60 -9.06
CA GLN A 121 8.75 -13.47 -8.09
C GLN A 121 7.89 -13.62 -6.82
N TYR A 122 7.44 -12.51 -6.24
CA TYR A 122 6.61 -12.50 -5.04
C TYR A 122 5.35 -13.37 -5.21
N CYS A 123 4.63 -13.20 -6.32
CA CYS A 123 3.42 -13.97 -6.63
C CYS A 123 3.71 -15.47 -6.80
N SER A 124 4.91 -15.84 -7.27
CA SER A 124 5.27 -17.26 -7.46
C SER A 124 5.60 -17.98 -6.14
N GLU A 125 6.04 -17.26 -5.12
CA GLU A 125 6.49 -17.82 -3.83
C GLU A 125 5.35 -18.18 -2.86
N LYS A 126 4.08 -18.12 -3.30
CA LYS A 126 2.87 -18.41 -2.50
C LYS A 126 2.86 -17.71 -1.13
N ARG A 127 3.30 -16.45 -1.09
CA ARG A 127 3.24 -15.58 0.10
C ARG A 127 1.80 -15.14 0.37
N ARG A 128 1.56 -14.51 1.54
CA ARG A 128 0.26 -13.87 1.82
C ARG A 128 0.00 -12.78 0.81
N ASP A 129 -0.98 -12.94 -0.06
CA ASP A 129 -1.27 -11.97 -1.12
C ASP A 129 -2.03 -10.73 -0.59
N ASN A 130 -1.28 -9.83 0.02
CA ASN A 130 -1.76 -8.50 0.36
C ASN A 130 -0.67 -7.46 0.09
N LEU A 131 -1.09 -6.21 -0.10
CA LEU A 131 -0.22 -5.12 -0.50
C LEU A 131 0.91 -4.84 0.51
N GLY A 132 0.61 -4.85 1.81
CA GLY A 132 1.61 -4.63 2.87
C GLY A 132 2.72 -5.68 2.85
N SER A 133 2.34 -6.95 2.63
CA SER A 133 3.28 -8.06 2.60
C SER A 133 4.17 -8.01 1.36
N PHE A 134 3.68 -7.42 0.27
CA PHE A 134 4.49 -7.15 -0.91
C PHE A 134 5.49 -6.01 -0.67
N ILE A 135 5.10 -4.91 -0.02
CA ILE A 135 6.03 -3.84 0.36
C ILE A 135 7.13 -4.39 1.29
N ASN A 136 6.77 -5.21 2.28
CA ASN A 136 7.77 -5.87 3.14
C ASN A 136 8.76 -6.72 2.35
N PHE A 137 8.31 -7.45 1.33
CA PHE A 137 9.20 -8.18 0.43
C PHE A 137 10.13 -7.26 -0.37
N LEU A 138 9.65 -6.10 -0.81
CA LEU A 138 10.46 -5.11 -1.53
C LEU A 138 11.54 -4.49 -0.62
N LEU A 139 11.24 -4.22 0.66
CA LEU A 139 12.21 -3.66 1.61
C LEU A 139 13.47 -4.52 1.78
N ASP A 140 13.35 -5.85 1.59
CA ASP A 140 14.48 -6.79 1.64
C ASP A 140 15.32 -6.83 0.34
N LYS A 141 14.91 -6.10 -0.71
CA LYS A 141 15.45 -6.25 -2.08
C LYS A 141 15.83 -4.90 -2.70
N GLU A 142 15.15 -3.84 -2.32
CA GLU A 142 15.37 -2.51 -2.86
C GLU A 142 15.05 -1.42 -1.84
N GLU A 143 15.42 -0.20 -2.21
CA GLU A 143 15.00 0.99 -1.47
C GLU A 143 13.58 1.40 -1.86
N VAL A 144 12.73 1.52 -0.84
CA VAL A 144 11.36 2.05 -0.91
C VAL A 144 11.34 3.44 -0.27
N GLN A 145 10.75 4.40 -0.97
CA GLN A 145 10.56 5.78 -0.51
C GLN A 145 9.13 5.99 0.00
N ALA A 146 8.97 6.96 0.88
CA ALA A 146 7.69 7.42 1.38
C ALA A 146 7.36 8.81 0.83
N TYR A 147 6.08 9.01 0.52
CA TYR A 147 5.45 10.30 0.35
C TYR A 147 4.60 10.58 1.59
N PRO A 148 5.14 11.29 2.60
CA PRO A 148 4.39 11.63 3.80
C PRO A 148 3.39 12.75 3.54
N PHE A 149 2.19 12.62 4.10
CA PHE A 149 1.14 13.62 4.02
C PHE A 149 0.33 13.68 5.33
N THR A 150 -0.38 14.78 5.56
CA THR A 150 -1.14 15.06 6.79
C THR A 150 -2.60 15.48 6.53
N GLN A 151 -2.99 15.58 5.26
CA GLN A 151 -4.36 15.82 4.82
C GLN A 151 -5.26 14.63 5.19
N VAL A 152 -6.57 14.84 5.15
CA VAL A 152 -7.57 13.83 5.52
C VAL A 152 -7.37 12.55 4.70
N TRP A 153 -7.38 11.44 5.43
CA TRP A 153 -7.31 10.09 4.91
C TRP A 153 -8.24 9.19 5.71
N ALA A 154 -9.04 8.38 5.01
CA ALA A 154 -9.89 7.37 5.63
C ALA A 154 -9.90 6.07 4.83
N ASP A 155 -9.88 4.94 5.55
CA ASP A 155 -10.20 3.62 5.01
C ASP A 155 -11.71 3.39 5.16
N ILE A 156 -12.45 3.64 4.08
CA ILE A 156 -13.91 3.51 4.03
C ILE A 156 -14.37 2.08 4.32
N GLY A 157 -13.57 1.08 3.94
CA GLY A 157 -13.88 -0.32 4.22
C GLY A 157 -13.93 -0.60 5.72
N ASP A 158 -13.01 0.01 6.48
CA ASP A 158 -12.97 -0.13 7.92
C ASP A 158 -14.00 0.76 8.65
N GLU A 159 -14.23 1.99 8.20
CA GLU A 159 -15.28 2.87 8.76
C GLU A 159 -16.67 2.20 8.66
N ILE A 160 -16.98 1.58 7.51
CA ILE A 160 -18.22 0.80 7.35
C ILE A 160 -18.27 -0.37 8.34
N ALA A 161 -17.15 -1.07 8.56
CA ALA A 161 -17.10 -2.21 9.48
C ALA A 161 -17.34 -1.80 10.95
N LYS A 162 -16.99 -0.56 11.33
CA LYS A 162 -17.25 0.01 12.66
C LYS A 162 -18.69 0.49 12.84
N GLY A 163 -19.44 0.69 11.75
CA GLY A 163 -20.82 1.16 11.78
C GLY A 163 -20.97 2.68 11.95
N GLU A 164 -19.87 3.42 11.87
CA GLU A 164 -19.84 4.88 11.93
C GLU A 164 -19.02 5.37 10.73
N LEU A 165 -19.59 6.24 9.90
CA LEU A 165 -18.87 6.86 8.79
C LEU A 165 -18.65 8.33 9.16
N SER A 166 -17.54 8.58 9.88
CA SER A 166 -17.07 9.93 10.19
C SER A 166 -15.78 10.18 9.44
N ILE A 167 -15.84 11.00 8.39
CA ILE A 167 -14.69 11.47 7.61
C ILE A 167 -14.33 12.88 8.10
#